data_AF-A0A2K3LQ26-F1
#
_entry.id   AF-A0A2K3LQ26-F1
#
_cell.length_a   1.000
_cell.length_b   1.000
_cell.length_c   1.000
_cell.angle_alpha   90.00
_cell.angle_beta   90.00
_cell.angle_gamma   90.00
#
_symmetry.space_group_name_H-M   'P 1'
#
loop_
_entity.id
_entity.type
_entity.pdbx_description
1 polymer ?
#
loop_
_entity_poly.entity_id
_entity_poly.type
_entity_poly.pdbx_seq_one_letter_code
_entity_poly.pdbx_strand_id
1 'polypeptide(L)'
;SWANWKFHIGFDVRAGVIISLASTYDLEKNKFRRVLYKGYISELFVPYQDPSDEFYYKTFFDAGEFGFGLSTVSLIPNRDCPPNAQFIDTYIHSADGTPIPLKNVVCVFEQYNSIMWRHTETGIPNQFIEESRTEVNLIVRSVVTVGNYDNVIDWEFKASGSIKPAIALSGILEVKGTNIKHKDETKEDLHGTLVSENTIGIYHDHFYIYYLDLDIDGTHNSFEKTSLKTVRISDGSSKRKSYWTTETQIAKTESDAKISIGLAPGELAIVNPNKKTAIGNEVGYRLIPAIPAHPLLVEDDYPQIRGAFTNYNVWVTPYNRIEKWAGGLFVDQSHGDDTLAIWTKKYD
;
A
#
# COMPACT_ATOMS: atom_id res chain seq x y z
N SER A 1 -1.29 -14.46 -17.74
CA SER A 1 -1.17 -13.35 -18.70
C SER A 1 -2.54 -12.76 -18.92
N TRP A 2 -2.64 -11.44 -19.02
CA TRP A 2 -3.91 -10.75 -19.21
C TRP A 2 -3.67 -9.42 -19.92
N ALA A 3 -4.46 -9.10 -20.95
CA ALA A 3 -4.27 -7.91 -21.78
C ALA A 3 -2.79 -7.72 -22.18
N ASN A 4 -2.21 -6.55 -21.88
CA ASN A 4 -0.79 -6.23 -22.07
C ASN A 4 0.10 -6.66 -20.90
N TRP A 5 -0.42 -7.26 -19.83
CA TRP A 5 0.33 -7.63 -18.64
C TRP A 5 0.80 -9.09 -18.59
N LYS A 6 2.01 -9.25 -18.07
CA LYS A 6 2.55 -10.52 -17.55
C LYS A 6 3.09 -10.27 -16.15
N PHE A 7 2.72 -11.14 -15.22
CA PHE A 7 3.23 -11.16 -13.85
C PHE A 7 3.07 -12.58 -13.29
N HIS A 8 3.71 -12.83 -12.16
CA HIS A 8 3.66 -14.06 -11.38
C HIS A 8 2.92 -13.80 -10.08
N ILE A 9 2.01 -14.71 -9.71
CA ILE A 9 1.34 -14.73 -8.40
C ILE A 9 2.09 -15.77 -7.55
N GLY A 10 2.80 -15.29 -6.54
CA GLY A 10 3.43 -16.09 -5.51
C GLY A 10 2.65 -16.06 -4.21
N PHE A 11 3.02 -16.95 -3.30
CA PHE A 11 2.45 -17.03 -1.96
C PHE A 11 3.55 -17.41 -0.96
N ASP A 12 3.52 -16.80 0.22
CA ASP A 12 4.47 -17.04 1.30
C ASP A 12 3.72 -17.07 2.64
N VAL A 13 4.10 -17.98 3.54
CA VAL A 13 3.40 -18.17 4.82
C VAL A 13 3.45 -16.94 5.74
N ARG A 14 4.46 -16.08 5.58
CA ARG A 14 4.57 -14.82 6.34
C ARG A 14 3.94 -13.66 5.60
N ALA A 15 4.22 -13.49 4.30
CA ALA A 15 3.75 -12.32 3.54
C ALA A 15 2.32 -12.45 2.98
N GLY A 16 1.81 -13.67 2.82
CA GLY A 16 0.61 -13.92 2.02
C GLY A 16 0.88 -13.81 0.52
N VAL A 17 -0.02 -13.16 -0.22
CA VAL A 17 0.10 -13.00 -1.68
C VAL A 17 1.27 -12.10 -2.08
N ILE A 18 2.05 -12.52 -3.08
CA ILE A 18 3.18 -11.78 -3.63
C ILE A 18 3.00 -11.62 -5.14
N ILE A 19 3.05 -10.40 -5.65
CA ILE A 19 3.12 -10.13 -7.08
C ILE A 19 4.59 -10.05 -7.48
N SER A 20 4.98 -10.70 -8.58
CA SER A 20 6.36 -10.62 -9.09
C SER A 20 6.44 -10.51 -10.60
N LEU A 21 7.56 -9.98 -11.09
CA LEU A 21 7.90 -9.88 -12.52
C LEU A 21 6.82 -9.19 -13.37
N ALA A 22 6.12 -8.21 -12.79
CA ALA A 22 5.08 -7.48 -13.48
C ALA A 22 5.69 -6.61 -14.59
N SER A 23 5.30 -6.94 -15.82
CA SER A 23 5.76 -6.30 -17.05
C SER A 23 4.56 -6.03 -17.94
N THR A 24 4.55 -4.85 -18.57
CA THR A 24 3.51 -4.45 -19.53
C THR A 24 4.07 -4.44 -20.96
N TYR A 25 3.26 -4.87 -21.92
CA TYR A 25 3.60 -4.86 -23.34
C TYR A 25 3.35 -3.48 -23.91
N ASP A 26 4.43 -2.84 -24.35
CA ASP A 26 4.41 -1.57 -25.05
C ASP A 26 4.20 -1.86 -26.55
N LEU A 27 2.99 -1.60 -27.04
CA LEU A 27 2.59 -1.91 -28.41
C LEU A 27 3.41 -1.10 -29.43
N GLU A 28 3.71 0.16 -29.14
CA GLU A 28 4.50 1.02 -30.03
C GLU A 28 5.96 0.57 -30.11
N LYS A 29 6.53 0.12 -28.98
CA LYS A 29 7.91 -0.37 -28.94
C LYS A 29 8.04 -1.87 -29.21
N ASN A 30 6.92 -2.57 -29.40
CA ASN A 30 6.84 -4.01 -29.66
C ASN A 30 7.68 -4.84 -28.67
N LYS A 31 7.62 -4.51 -27.37
CA LYS A 31 8.39 -5.18 -26.31
C LYS A 31 7.68 -5.16 -24.96
N PHE A 32 7.96 -6.18 -24.14
CA PHE A 32 7.63 -6.12 -22.71
C PHE A 32 8.59 -5.18 -21.97
N ARG A 33 8.04 -4.36 -21.08
CA ARG A 33 8.78 -3.42 -20.25
C ARG A 33 8.46 -3.69 -18.79
N ARG A 34 9.49 -3.89 -17.98
CA ARG A 34 9.38 -4.23 -16.57
C ARG A 34 8.91 -3.02 -15.75
N VAL A 35 8.08 -3.26 -14.76
CA VAL A 35 7.51 -2.23 -13.87
C VAL A 35 7.80 -2.57 -12.40
N LEU A 36 7.37 -3.75 -11.95
CA LEU A 36 7.49 -4.18 -10.56
C LEU A 36 8.11 -5.58 -10.53
N TYR A 37 9.31 -5.69 -9.94
CA TYR A 37 9.96 -6.98 -9.76
C TYR A 37 9.29 -7.79 -8.67
N LYS A 38 8.96 -7.16 -7.54
CA LYS A 38 8.29 -7.81 -6.42
C LYS A 38 7.47 -6.82 -5.59
N GLY A 39 6.21 -7.17 -5.32
CA GLY A 39 5.28 -6.40 -4.50
C GLY A 39 4.55 -7.28 -3.49
N TYR A 40 4.52 -6.88 -2.22
CA TYR A 40 3.78 -7.55 -1.14
C TYR A 40 3.62 -6.63 0.08
N ILE A 41 2.74 -6.99 1.00
CA ILE A 41 2.67 -6.35 2.32
C ILE A 41 3.76 -6.96 3.18
N SER A 42 4.72 -6.15 3.60
CA SER A 42 5.87 -6.61 4.39
C SER A 42 5.53 -6.76 5.86
N GLU A 43 4.71 -5.88 6.43
CA GLU A 43 4.35 -5.91 7.83
C GLU A 43 3.06 -5.10 8.08
N LEU A 44 2.41 -5.39 9.18
CA LEU A 44 1.29 -4.62 9.73
C LEU A 44 1.65 -4.10 11.12
N PHE A 45 0.97 -3.05 11.55
CA PHE A 45 1.06 -2.56 12.92
C PHE A 45 -0.31 -2.05 13.38
N VAL A 46 -0.87 -2.69 14.42
CA VAL A 46 -2.21 -2.41 14.96
C VAL A 46 -2.12 -2.00 16.44
N PRO A 47 -1.67 -0.77 16.75
CA PRO A 47 -1.55 -0.30 18.12
C PRO A 47 -2.91 0.11 18.71
N TYR A 48 -3.27 -0.49 19.85
CA TYR A 48 -4.41 -0.04 20.66
C TYR A 48 -4.00 1.12 21.56
N GLN A 49 -4.96 1.98 21.88
CA GLN A 49 -4.74 3.24 22.59
C GLN A 49 -5.26 3.22 24.04
N ASP A 50 -5.49 2.04 24.61
CA ASP A 50 -5.85 1.85 26.02
C ASP A 50 -4.59 1.48 26.83
N PRO A 51 -4.09 2.40 27.68
CA PRO A 51 -2.84 2.19 28.44
C PRO A 51 -3.03 1.35 29.71
N SER A 52 -4.24 0.87 30.01
CA SER A 52 -4.47 0.03 31.19
C SER A 52 -3.88 -1.38 31.03
N ASP A 53 -3.72 -2.08 32.15
CA ASP A 53 -3.18 -3.46 32.21
C ASP A 53 -3.91 -4.44 31.27
N GLU A 54 -5.15 -4.14 30.89
CA GLU A 54 -5.98 -4.97 30.01
C GLU A 54 -5.58 -4.88 28.53
N PHE A 55 -5.00 -3.75 28.07
CA PHE A 55 -4.76 -3.49 26.66
C PHE A 55 -3.40 -2.89 26.30
N TYR A 56 -2.60 -2.40 27.27
CA TYR A 56 -1.36 -1.66 26.97
C TYR A 56 -0.37 -2.42 26.08
N TYR A 57 -0.37 -3.75 26.15
CA TYR A 57 0.51 -4.62 25.39
C TYR A 57 -0.01 -4.95 23.98
N LYS A 58 -1.27 -4.64 23.67
CA LYS A 58 -1.96 -5.08 22.45
C LYS A 58 -1.60 -4.17 21.27
N THR A 59 -0.49 -4.49 20.61
CA THR A 59 0.09 -3.71 19.52
C THR A 59 0.60 -4.63 18.40
N PHE A 60 -0.34 -5.31 17.73
CA PHE A 60 -0.02 -6.47 16.90
C PHE A 60 0.83 -6.14 15.67
N PHE A 61 1.70 -7.07 15.32
CA PHE A 61 2.43 -7.14 14.06
C PHE A 61 2.00 -8.38 13.29
N ASP A 62 0.85 -8.31 12.62
CA ASP A 62 0.15 -9.47 12.08
C ASP A 62 1.03 -10.40 11.23
N ALA A 63 1.87 -9.85 10.33
CA ALA A 63 2.71 -10.69 9.49
C ALA A 63 3.87 -11.29 10.28
N GLY A 64 4.53 -10.50 11.12
CA GLY A 64 5.69 -10.92 11.91
C GLY A 64 5.38 -11.88 13.07
N GLU A 65 4.23 -11.73 13.72
CA GLU A 65 3.84 -12.49 14.92
C GLU A 65 2.95 -13.68 14.58
N PHE A 66 2.03 -13.56 13.61
CA PHE A 66 1.04 -14.59 13.31
C PHE A 66 1.19 -15.22 11.92
N GLY A 67 1.86 -14.53 11.00
CA GLY A 67 2.02 -14.96 9.61
C GLY A 67 0.77 -14.66 8.78
N PHE A 68 0.89 -13.70 7.85
CA PHE A 68 -0.21 -13.26 7.01
C PHE A 68 -0.70 -14.36 6.05
N GLY A 69 0.24 -15.18 5.54
CA GLY A 69 -0.08 -16.36 4.74
C GLY A 69 -0.68 -17.50 5.55
N LEU A 70 -0.19 -17.73 6.78
CA LEU A 70 -0.78 -18.71 7.71
C LEU A 70 -2.22 -18.35 8.08
N SER A 71 -2.52 -17.05 8.15
CA SER A 71 -3.83 -16.49 8.52
C SER A 71 -4.73 -16.23 7.31
N THR A 72 -4.33 -16.64 6.10
CA THR A 72 -5.15 -16.51 4.90
C THR A 72 -6.31 -17.49 4.94
N VAL A 73 -7.50 -17.05 4.54
CA VAL A 73 -8.73 -17.87 4.57
C VAL A 73 -9.13 -18.34 3.17
N SER A 74 -9.88 -19.44 3.11
CA SER A 74 -10.50 -19.89 1.86
C SER A 74 -11.62 -18.94 1.43
N LEU A 75 -11.47 -18.33 0.25
CA LEU A 75 -12.45 -17.43 -0.32
C LEU A 75 -13.75 -18.15 -0.66
N ILE A 76 -14.88 -17.53 -0.28
CA ILE A 76 -16.23 -18.01 -0.52
C ILE A 76 -16.67 -17.61 -1.95
N PRO A 77 -16.87 -18.58 -2.86
CA PRO A 77 -17.27 -18.28 -4.24
C PRO A 77 -18.61 -17.54 -4.30
N ASN A 78 -18.73 -16.57 -5.22
CA ASN A 78 -19.89 -15.69 -5.42
C ASN A 78 -20.16 -14.70 -4.27
N ARG A 79 -19.30 -14.64 -3.25
CA ARG A 79 -19.37 -13.67 -2.15
C ARG A 79 -18.11 -12.82 -2.12
N ASP A 80 -16.98 -13.43 -1.81
CA ASP A 80 -15.69 -12.74 -1.74
C ASP A 80 -15.15 -12.44 -3.15
N CYS A 81 -15.53 -13.26 -4.12
CA CYS A 81 -15.15 -13.15 -5.52
C CYS A 81 -16.36 -13.36 -6.44
N PRO A 82 -16.43 -12.67 -7.60
CA PRO A 82 -17.57 -12.79 -8.52
C PRO A 82 -17.66 -14.18 -9.16
N PRO A 83 -18.81 -14.52 -9.78
CA PRO A 83 -19.05 -15.86 -10.32
C PRO A 83 -18.08 -16.34 -11.41
N ASN A 84 -17.44 -15.41 -12.12
CA ASN A 84 -16.47 -15.69 -13.18
C ASN A 84 -15.02 -15.76 -12.66
N ALA A 85 -14.79 -15.69 -11.35
CA ALA A 85 -13.46 -15.73 -10.77
C ALA A 85 -12.82 -17.12 -10.94
N GLN A 86 -11.51 -17.12 -11.20
CA GLN A 86 -10.68 -18.32 -11.12
C GLN A 86 -9.97 -18.35 -9.77
N PHE A 87 -9.87 -19.52 -9.16
CA PHE A 87 -9.26 -19.69 -7.84
C PHE A 87 -7.92 -20.42 -7.96
N ILE A 88 -7.01 -20.07 -7.04
CA ILE A 88 -5.70 -20.68 -6.88
C ILE A 88 -5.63 -21.23 -5.47
N ASP A 89 -5.39 -22.53 -5.36
CA ASP A 89 -5.08 -23.20 -4.11
C ASP A 89 -3.59 -23.01 -3.77
N THR A 90 -3.26 -22.97 -2.48
CA THR A 90 -1.87 -22.93 -2.02
C THR A 90 -1.64 -24.01 -0.96
N TYR A 91 -0.42 -24.05 -0.43
CA TYR A 91 -0.08 -24.86 0.73
C TYR A 91 0.52 -23.97 1.81
N ILE A 92 0.14 -24.25 3.06
CA ILE A 92 0.83 -23.78 4.26
C ILE A 92 1.42 -24.99 4.99
N HIS A 93 1.93 -24.81 6.20
CA HIS A 93 2.44 -25.90 7.01
C HIS A 93 1.92 -25.83 8.45
N SER A 94 1.78 -26.98 9.10
CA SER A 94 1.68 -27.08 10.56
C SER A 94 3.04 -26.88 11.23
N ALA A 95 3.04 -26.80 12.56
CA ALA A 95 4.25 -26.67 13.36
C ALA A 95 5.23 -27.87 13.20
N ASP A 96 4.72 -29.06 12.89
CA ASP A 96 5.54 -30.26 12.65
C ASP A 96 6.06 -30.36 11.19
N GLY A 97 5.76 -29.37 10.35
CA GLY A 97 6.18 -29.31 8.95
C GLY A 97 5.25 -30.05 7.97
N THR A 98 4.14 -30.62 8.44
CA THR A 98 3.16 -31.26 7.53
C THR A 98 2.54 -30.21 6.61
N PRO A 99 2.53 -30.43 5.28
CA PRO A 99 1.90 -29.50 4.34
C PRO A 99 0.37 -29.56 4.49
N ILE A 100 -0.25 -28.39 4.63
CA ILE A 100 -1.70 -28.23 4.73
C ILE A 100 -2.19 -27.58 3.42
N PRO A 101 -3.00 -28.28 2.60
CA PRO A 101 -3.61 -27.67 1.43
C PRO A 101 -4.65 -26.62 1.87
N LEU A 102 -4.52 -25.42 1.33
CA LEU A 102 -5.46 -24.33 1.56
C LEU A 102 -6.14 -23.99 0.23
N LYS A 103 -7.47 -24.18 0.18
CA LYS A 103 -8.24 -24.01 -1.05
C LYS A 103 -8.67 -22.57 -1.25
N ASN A 104 -8.87 -22.17 -2.50
CA ASN A 104 -9.44 -20.87 -2.86
C ASN A 104 -8.73 -19.68 -2.19
N VAL A 105 -7.40 -19.70 -2.16
CA VAL A 105 -6.59 -18.73 -1.41
C VAL A 105 -6.49 -17.41 -2.12
N VAL A 106 -6.29 -17.46 -3.44
CA VAL A 106 -6.30 -16.30 -4.30
C VAL A 106 -7.41 -16.49 -5.33
N CYS A 107 -8.16 -15.43 -5.62
CA CYS A 107 -9.03 -15.40 -6.78
C CYS A 107 -8.58 -14.33 -7.78
N VAL A 108 -8.79 -14.61 -9.07
CA VAL A 108 -8.43 -13.73 -10.18
C VAL A 108 -9.67 -13.52 -11.03
N PHE A 109 -10.05 -12.26 -11.26
CA PHE A 109 -11.24 -11.92 -12.02
C PHE A 109 -11.13 -10.58 -12.74
N GLU A 110 -11.97 -10.41 -13.75
CA GLU A 110 -12.08 -9.15 -14.48
C GLU A 110 -13.24 -8.30 -13.94
N GLN A 111 -12.98 -7.00 -13.81
CA GLN A 111 -13.97 -5.97 -13.48
C GLN A 111 -14.24 -5.11 -14.73
N TYR A 112 -15.52 -4.86 -15.02
CA TYR A 112 -15.98 -4.25 -16.27
C TYR A 112 -16.57 -2.84 -16.05
N ASN A 113 -16.80 -2.13 -17.17
CA ASN A 113 -17.61 -0.91 -17.29
C ASN A 113 -17.04 0.35 -16.63
N SER A 114 -15.73 0.40 -16.36
CA SER A 114 -15.07 1.68 -16.04
C SER A 114 -14.84 2.47 -17.33
N ILE A 115 -14.98 3.79 -17.28
CA ILE A 115 -14.59 4.65 -18.42
C ILE A 115 -13.07 4.71 -18.46
N MET A 116 -12.48 4.29 -19.58
CA MET A 116 -11.03 4.36 -19.82
C MET A 116 -10.61 5.79 -20.15
N TRP A 117 -11.30 6.38 -21.12
CA TRP A 117 -11.17 7.79 -21.51
C TRP A 117 -12.38 8.20 -22.34
N ARG A 118 -12.66 9.50 -22.37
CA ARG A 118 -13.73 10.08 -23.18
C ARG A 118 -13.42 11.52 -23.58
N HIS A 119 -14.03 11.98 -24.65
CA HIS A 119 -14.01 13.38 -25.06
C HIS A 119 -15.31 13.76 -25.78
N THR A 120 -15.73 15.00 -25.63
CA THR A 120 -16.83 15.61 -26.39
C THR A 120 -16.36 16.99 -26.84
N GLU A 121 -16.21 17.16 -28.15
CA GLU A 121 -15.75 18.40 -28.79
C GLU A 121 -16.96 19.11 -29.41
N THR A 122 -17.24 20.32 -28.90
CA THR A 122 -18.35 21.17 -29.31
C THR A 122 -17.90 22.54 -29.79
N GLY A 123 -16.59 22.80 -29.80
CA GLY A 123 -15.97 24.07 -30.19
C GLY A 123 -15.70 24.20 -31.69
N ILE A 124 -15.84 23.11 -32.47
CA ILE A 124 -15.68 23.16 -33.92
C ILE A 124 -17.02 23.53 -34.56
N PRO A 125 -17.11 24.68 -35.26
CA PRO A 125 -18.37 25.12 -35.86
C PRO A 125 -18.98 24.06 -36.78
N ASN A 126 -20.27 23.79 -36.59
CA ASN A 126 -21.05 22.81 -37.36
C ASN A 126 -20.53 21.36 -37.28
N GLN A 127 -19.74 21.01 -36.26
CA GLN A 127 -19.31 19.64 -36.00
C GLN A 127 -19.68 19.24 -34.57
N PHE A 128 -20.18 18.01 -34.43
CA PHE A 128 -20.36 17.36 -33.14
C PHE A 128 -19.51 16.10 -33.14
N ILE A 129 -18.49 16.06 -32.29
CA ILE A 129 -17.55 14.94 -32.21
C ILE A 129 -17.56 14.44 -30.77
N GLU A 130 -17.84 13.16 -30.59
CA GLU A 130 -17.75 12.50 -29.29
C GLU A 130 -17.13 11.13 -29.41
N GLU A 131 -16.42 10.72 -28.36
CA GLU A 131 -15.84 9.39 -28.24
C GLU A 131 -15.79 9.01 -26.76
N SER A 132 -16.21 7.79 -26.43
CA SER A 132 -16.13 7.26 -25.06
C SER A 132 -15.76 5.79 -25.12
N ARG A 133 -14.69 5.42 -24.43
CA ARG A 133 -14.23 4.03 -24.37
C ARG A 133 -14.20 3.55 -22.93
N THR A 134 -14.57 2.30 -22.75
CA THR A 134 -14.51 1.61 -21.46
C THR A 134 -13.24 0.77 -21.35
N GLU A 135 -12.86 0.43 -20.12
CA GLU A 135 -11.79 -0.50 -19.79
C GLU A 135 -12.33 -1.70 -19.01
N VAL A 136 -11.56 -2.78 -19.08
CA VAL A 136 -11.67 -3.94 -18.22
C VAL A 136 -10.40 -3.97 -17.38
N ASN A 137 -10.53 -4.18 -16.07
CA ASN A 137 -9.43 -4.23 -15.13
C ASN A 137 -9.31 -5.64 -14.54
N LEU A 138 -8.10 -6.10 -14.25
CA LEU A 138 -7.87 -7.39 -13.62
C LEU A 138 -7.64 -7.23 -12.12
N ILE A 139 -8.37 -7.96 -11.30
CA ILE A 139 -8.18 -8.02 -9.84
C ILE A 139 -7.58 -9.38 -9.47
N VAL A 140 -6.53 -9.34 -8.64
CA VAL A 140 -6.01 -10.49 -7.90
C VAL A 140 -6.31 -10.25 -6.43
N ARG A 141 -7.17 -11.07 -5.83
CA ARG A 141 -7.68 -10.89 -4.47
C ARG A 141 -7.28 -12.05 -3.55
N SER A 142 -6.93 -11.71 -2.31
CA SER A 142 -6.75 -12.63 -1.18
C SER A 142 -7.42 -12.03 0.06
N VAL A 143 -7.88 -12.87 1.00
CA VAL A 143 -8.44 -12.39 2.28
C VAL A 143 -7.66 -12.99 3.44
N VAL A 144 -7.23 -12.15 4.37
CA VAL A 144 -6.46 -12.56 5.56
C VAL A 144 -7.23 -12.20 6.80
N THR A 145 -7.46 -13.17 7.67
CA THR A 145 -8.19 -12.98 8.92
C THR A 145 -7.28 -13.28 10.10
N VAL A 146 -6.91 -12.25 10.87
CA VAL A 146 -6.10 -12.38 12.09
C VAL A 146 -6.98 -12.04 13.28
N GLY A 147 -7.35 -13.06 14.06
CA GLY A 147 -8.27 -12.90 15.18
C GLY A 147 -9.62 -12.34 14.71
N ASN A 148 -9.92 -11.10 15.10
CA ASN A 148 -11.17 -10.40 14.84
C ASN A 148 -11.16 -9.54 13.57
N TYR A 149 -10.02 -9.37 12.90
CA TYR A 149 -9.87 -8.49 11.74
C TYR A 149 -9.88 -9.26 10.43
N ASP A 150 -10.68 -8.79 9.46
CA ASP A 150 -10.69 -9.30 8.08
C ASP A 150 -10.10 -8.27 7.12
N ASN A 151 -9.03 -8.65 6.43
CA ASN A 151 -8.29 -7.82 5.49
C ASN A 151 -8.49 -8.33 4.06
N VAL A 152 -9.23 -7.60 3.23
CA VAL A 152 -9.37 -7.91 1.80
C VAL A 152 -8.24 -7.22 1.04
N ILE A 153 -7.34 -8.00 0.46
CA ILE A 153 -6.13 -7.53 -0.21
C ILE A 153 -6.30 -7.69 -1.73
N ASP A 154 -6.31 -6.57 -2.44
CA ASP A 154 -6.47 -6.51 -3.90
C ASP A 154 -5.23 -5.95 -4.59
N TRP A 155 -4.83 -6.60 -5.69
CA TRP A 155 -3.95 -6.02 -6.70
C TRP A 155 -4.73 -5.83 -8.00
N GLU A 156 -5.03 -4.58 -8.34
CA GLU A 156 -5.70 -4.21 -9.60
C GLU A 156 -4.66 -3.86 -10.68
N PHE A 157 -4.79 -4.45 -11.87
CA PHE A 157 -3.99 -4.14 -13.06
C PHE A 157 -4.88 -3.58 -14.16
N LYS A 158 -4.44 -2.49 -14.77
CA LYS A 158 -5.18 -1.78 -15.82
C LYS A 158 -4.42 -1.78 -17.14
N ALA A 159 -5.13 -1.89 -18.26
CA ALA A 159 -4.52 -1.83 -19.59
C ALA A 159 -3.81 -0.48 -19.87
N SER A 160 -4.24 0.59 -19.19
CA SER A 160 -3.58 1.91 -19.19
C SER A 160 -2.16 1.92 -18.61
N GLY A 161 -1.74 0.83 -17.95
CA GLY A 161 -0.47 0.72 -17.25
C GLY A 161 -0.59 0.95 -15.74
N SER A 162 -1.73 1.37 -15.20
CA SER A 162 -1.84 1.55 -13.74
C SER A 162 -1.84 0.20 -13.00
N ILE A 163 -1.16 0.17 -11.85
CA ILE A 163 -1.29 -0.86 -10.81
C ILE A 163 -1.90 -0.16 -9.59
N LYS A 164 -2.97 -0.72 -9.04
CA LYS A 164 -3.68 -0.15 -7.88
C LYS A 164 -3.85 -1.22 -6.80
N PRO A 165 -2.88 -1.32 -5.86
CA PRO A 165 -3.06 -2.09 -4.64
C PRO A 165 -4.14 -1.44 -3.78
N ALA A 166 -4.98 -2.24 -3.15
CA ALA A 166 -6.01 -1.76 -2.24
C ALA A 166 -6.20 -2.74 -1.06
N ILE A 167 -6.58 -2.18 0.08
CA ILE A 167 -6.93 -2.92 1.29
C ILE A 167 -8.31 -2.45 1.72
N ALA A 168 -9.21 -3.39 2.01
CA ALA A 168 -10.48 -3.11 2.67
C ALA A 168 -10.56 -3.86 4.00
N LEU A 169 -11.05 -3.18 5.03
CA LEU A 169 -11.21 -3.72 6.38
C LEU A 169 -12.67 -4.12 6.64
N SER A 170 -12.83 -5.28 7.28
CA SER A 170 -14.09 -5.78 7.83
C SER A 170 -13.79 -6.51 9.15
N GLY A 171 -14.74 -7.31 9.62
CA GLY A 171 -14.60 -8.14 10.81
C GLY A 171 -15.35 -7.58 12.01
N ILE A 172 -14.79 -7.79 13.19
CA ILE A 172 -15.44 -7.52 14.47
C ILE A 172 -14.57 -6.56 15.27
N LEU A 173 -15.20 -5.56 15.90
CA LEU A 173 -14.49 -4.70 16.85
C LEU A 173 -13.96 -5.54 18.01
N GLU A 174 -12.72 -5.32 18.40
CA GLU A 174 -12.25 -5.77 19.70
C GLU A 174 -12.91 -4.91 20.78
N VAL A 175 -13.55 -5.56 21.75
CA VAL A 175 -14.39 -4.89 22.74
C VAL A 175 -13.83 -5.04 24.15
N LYS A 176 -13.86 -3.94 24.90
CA LYS A 176 -13.64 -3.93 26.34
C LYS A 176 -14.99 -3.92 27.06
N GLY A 177 -15.17 -4.86 27.97
CA GLY A 177 -16.38 -4.95 28.80
C GLY A 177 -16.43 -3.83 29.83
N THR A 178 -17.61 -3.26 30.05
CA THR A 178 -17.82 -2.23 31.08
C THR A 178 -19.20 -2.37 31.72
N ASN A 179 -19.38 -1.84 32.93
CA ASN A 179 -20.71 -1.75 33.55
C ASN A 179 -21.55 -0.60 32.97
N ILE A 180 -20.93 0.31 32.21
CA ILE A 180 -21.58 1.46 31.57
C ILE A 180 -22.59 0.99 30.51
N LYS A 181 -23.80 1.52 30.55
CA LYS A 181 -24.88 1.23 29.59
C LYS A 181 -25.23 2.43 28.72
N HIS A 182 -25.04 3.63 29.24
CA HIS A 182 -25.37 4.87 28.55
C HIS A 182 -24.21 5.85 28.62
N LYS A 183 -24.06 6.67 27.56
CA LYS A 183 -22.91 7.59 27.41
C LYS A 183 -22.83 8.65 28.53
N ASP A 184 -23.95 9.02 29.12
CA ASP A 184 -24.04 9.95 30.25
C ASP A 184 -23.49 9.38 31.56
N GLU A 185 -23.27 8.06 31.65
CA GLU A 185 -22.63 7.41 32.80
C GLU A 185 -21.09 7.50 32.75
N THR A 186 -20.51 7.91 31.61
CA THR A 186 -19.06 8.04 31.41
C THR A 186 -18.49 9.20 32.22
N LYS A 187 -17.51 8.91 33.09
CA LYS A 187 -16.88 9.89 34.00
C LYS A 187 -15.41 10.18 33.70
N GLU A 188 -14.78 9.34 32.90
CA GLU A 188 -13.37 9.39 32.56
C GLU A 188 -13.17 8.97 31.11
N ASP A 189 -11.94 9.08 30.60
CA ASP A 189 -11.63 8.57 29.28
C ASP A 189 -11.71 7.04 29.29
N LEU A 190 -12.55 6.49 28.41
CA LEU A 190 -12.70 5.04 28.25
C LEU A 190 -11.70 4.46 27.25
N HIS A 191 -10.87 5.33 26.64
CA HIS A 191 -9.91 4.98 25.58
C HIS A 191 -10.58 4.35 24.36
N GLY A 192 -11.86 4.66 24.18
CA GLY A 192 -12.72 4.08 23.15
C GLY A 192 -14.11 4.69 23.16
N THR A 193 -14.96 4.14 22.29
CA THR A 193 -16.36 4.59 22.16
C THR A 193 -17.29 3.50 22.67
N LEU A 194 -18.28 3.86 23.50
CA LEU A 194 -19.38 2.98 23.86
C LEU A 194 -20.24 2.73 22.61
N VAL A 195 -20.10 1.55 22.00
CA VAL A 195 -20.78 1.18 20.74
C VAL A 195 -22.06 0.38 20.98
N SER A 196 -22.20 -0.21 22.17
CA SER A 196 -23.40 -0.88 22.64
C SER A 196 -23.43 -0.86 24.18
N GLU A 197 -24.53 -1.29 24.79
CA GLU A 197 -24.58 -1.50 26.23
C GLU A 197 -23.40 -2.39 26.66
N ASN A 198 -22.70 -1.98 27.72
CA ASN A 198 -21.57 -2.71 28.30
C ASN A 198 -20.36 -2.92 27.38
N THR A 199 -20.30 -2.23 26.22
CA THR A 199 -19.37 -2.56 25.14
C THR A 199 -18.61 -1.33 24.64
N ILE A 200 -17.32 -1.24 24.95
CA ILE A 200 -16.43 -0.18 24.45
C ILE A 200 -15.62 -0.73 23.28
N GLY A 201 -15.71 -0.10 22.11
CA GLY A 201 -14.76 -0.30 21.02
C GLY A 201 -13.53 0.56 21.25
N ILE A 202 -12.39 -0.06 21.55
CA ILE A 202 -11.14 0.63 21.88
C ILE A 202 -10.56 1.31 20.64
N TYR A 203 -10.06 2.54 20.81
CA TYR A 203 -9.36 3.23 19.74
C TYR A 203 -8.09 2.47 19.34
N HIS A 204 -7.86 2.32 18.05
CA HIS A 204 -6.68 1.64 17.51
C HIS A 204 -6.44 2.08 16.07
N ASP A 205 -5.20 1.92 15.61
CA ASP A 205 -4.79 2.24 14.25
C ASP A 205 -4.59 0.97 13.42
N HIS A 206 -4.53 1.13 12.10
CA HIS A 206 -4.18 0.07 11.15
C HIS A 206 -3.12 0.59 10.17
N PHE A 207 -1.87 0.21 10.38
CA PHE A 207 -0.77 0.54 9.47
C PHE A 207 -0.33 -0.68 8.68
N TYR A 208 -0.11 -0.48 7.38
CA TYR A 208 0.40 -1.50 6.46
C TYR A 208 1.59 -0.92 5.72
N ILE A 209 2.70 -1.64 5.67
CA ILE A 209 3.85 -1.25 4.85
C ILE A 209 4.03 -2.20 3.68
N TYR A 210 3.90 -1.64 2.47
CA TYR A 210 4.17 -2.37 1.24
C TYR A 210 5.67 -2.37 0.94
N TYR A 211 6.19 -3.53 0.58
CA TYR A 211 7.45 -3.67 -0.13
C TYR A 211 7.16 -3.57 -1.63
N LEU A 212 7.77 -2.60 -2.31
CA LEU A 212 7.60 -2.36 -3.75
C LEU A 212 8.97 -2.25 -4.43
N ASP A 213 9.51 -3.39 -4.89
CA ASP A 213 10.74 -3.43 -5.69
C ASP A 213 10.42 -3.05 -7.13
N LEU A 214 10.47 -1.74 -7.38
CA LEU A 214 10.18 -1.13 -8.67
C LEU A 214 11.43 -1.15 -9.55
N ASP A 215 11.21 -1.62 -10.76
CA ASP A 215 12.27 -2.05 -11.66
C ASP A 215 11.96 -1.48 -13.06
N ILE A 216 11.75 -0.15 -13.07
CA ILE A 216 11.15 0.63 -14.16
C ILE A 216 12.05 0.56 -15.40
N ASP A 217 11.64 -0.23 -16.39
CA ASP A 217 12.36 -0.50 -17.65
C ASP A 217 13.86 -0.91 -17.45
N GLY A 218 14.20 -1.49 -16.30
CA GLY A 218 15.57 -1.83 -15.88
C GLY A 218 15.76 -1.66 -14.37
N THR A 219 16.93 -2.02 -13.83
CA THR A 219 17.22 -1.97 -12.37
C THR A 219 17.84 -0.67 -11.89
N HIS A 220 18.29 0.17 -12.82
CA HIS A 220 18.99 1.41 -12.49
C HIS A 220 17.98 2.55 -12.45
N ASN A 221 17.36 2.73 -11.29
CA ASN A 221 16.32 3.73 -11.07
C ASN A 221 16.76 4.84 -10.10
N SER A 222 15.97 5.90 -10.04
CA SER A 222 16.15 7.01 -9.12
C SER A 222 14.79 7.45 -8.58
N PHE A 223 14.78 7.97 -7.35
CA PHE A 223 13.59 8.54 -6.75
C PHE A 223 13.58 10.06 -6.94
N GLU A 224 12.51 10.55 -7.56
CA GLU A 224 12.27 11.95 -7.83
C GLU A 224 11.15 12.51 -6.97
N LYS A 225 11.43 13.67 -6.37
CA LYS A 225 10.47 14.51 -5.67
C LYS A 225 10.24 15.74 -6.52
N THR A 226 9.05 15.87 -7.10
CA THR A 226 8.66 17.05 -7.89
C THR A 226 7.77 17.94 -7.05
N SER A 227 8.34 18.97 -6.44
CA SER A 227 7.60 19.92 -5.59
C SER A 227 6.82 20.92 -6.44
N LEU A 228 5.60 21.26 -6.00
CA LEU A 228 4.83 22.38 -6.57
C LEU A 228 5.14 23.64 -5.78
N LYS A 229 5.74 24.64 -6.43
CA LYS A 229 6.16 25.90 -5.79
C LYS A 229 5.39 27.08 -6.36
N THR A 230 4.83 27.90 -5.47
CA THR A 230 4.18 29.16 -5.86
C THR A 230 5.23 30.22 -6.17
N VAL A 231 5.15 30.82 -7.35
CA VAL A 231 5.97 31.95 -7.77
C VAL A 231 5.13 33.23 -7.74
N ARG A 232 5.63 34.26 -7.04
CA ARG A 232 5.03 35.60 -7.04
C ARG A 232 5.71 36.46 -8.11
N ILE A 233 4.90 37.13 -8.92
CA ILE A 233 5.39 38.08 -9.93
C ILE A 233 5.45 39.47 -9.29
N SER A 234 6.65 40.06 -9.23
CA SER A 234 6.90 41.35 -8.57
C SER A 234 7.51 42.42 -9.47
N ASP A 235 7.92 42.07 -10.69
CA ASP A 235 8.64 42.93 -11.64
C ASP A 235 7.72 43.65 -12.65
N GLY A 236 6.40 43.44 -12.57
CA GLY A 236 5.42 44.01 -13.49
C GLY A 236 5.37 43.33 -14.88
N SER A 237 6.06 42.21 -15.08
CA SER A 237 6.10 41.48 -16.35
C SER A 237 4.76 40.83 -16.75
N SER A 238 3.80 40.74 -15.82
CA SER A 238 2.51 40.09 -16.07
C SER A 238 1.36 40.83 -15.39
N LYS A 239 0.16 40.69 -15.97
CA LYS A 239 -1.10 41.04 -15.32
C LYS A 239 -1.44 40.11 -14.14
N ARG A 240 -0.91 38.89 -14.15
CA ARG A 240 -1.06 37.91 -13.07
C ARG A 240 -0.13 38.27 -11.92
N LYS A 241 -0.56 38.02 -10.68
CA LYS A 241 0.27 38.21 -9.47
C LYS A 241 1.07 36.97 -9.09
N SER A 242 0.66 35.79 -9.55
CA SER A 242 1.31 34.53 -9.23
C SER A 242 0.95 33.43 -10.23
N TYR A 243 1.76 32.38 -10.20
CA TYR A 243 1.54 31.07 -10.81
C TYR A 243 2.27 30.02 -9.95
N TRP A 244 2.14 28.74 -10.27
CA TRP A 244 2.98 27.70 -9.66
C TRP A 244 3.86 27.07 -10.74
N THR A 245 5.00 26.53 -10.33
CA THR A 245 5.91 25.77 -11.18
C THR A 245 6.37 24.51 -10.45
N THR A 246 6.99 23.59 -11.17
CA THR A 246 7.64 22.43 -10.58
C THR A 246 9.11 22.69 -10.30
N GLU A 247 9.62 22.05 -9.26
CA GLU A 247 11.05 21.87 -9.03
C GLU A 247 11.29 20.40 -8.68
N THR A 248 12.06 19.71 -9.51
CA THR A 248 12.34 18.29 -9.36
C THR A 248 13.69 18.09 -8.70
N GLN A 249 13.73 17.25 -7.66
CA GLN A 249 14.94 16.87 -6.94
C GLN A 249 15.06 15.35 -6.90
N ILE A 250 16.26 14.85 -7.20
CA ILE A 250 16.60 13.42 -7.08
C ILE A 250 17.15 13.17 -5.67
N ALA A 251 16.55 12.23 -4.94
CA ALA A 251 17.09 11.79 -3.65
C ALA A 251 18.47 11.13 -3.85
N LYS A 252 19.47 11.54 -3.06
CA LYS A 252 20.85 11.04 -3.17
C LYS A 252 21.15 9.94 -2.15
N THR A 253 20.52 10.03 -0.99
CA THR A 253 20.64 9.03 0.08
C THR A 253 19.27 8.53 0.52
N GLU A 254 19.24 7.51 1.38
CA GLU A 254 18.00 6.99 1.97
C GLU A 254 17.27 8.06 2.80
N SER A 255 18.01 8.89 3.54
CA SER A 255 17.40 9.98 4.32
C SER A 255 16.72 11.05 3.46
N ASP A 256 17.21 11.32 2.25
CA ASP A 256 16.51 12.23 1.32
C ASP A 256 15.15 11.66 0.86
N ALA A 257 14.96 10.35 0.97
CA ALA A 257 13.80 9.61 0.48
C ALA A 257 12.82 9.17 1.58
N LYS A 258 13.00 9.66 2.81
CA LYS A 258 12.04 9.53 3.91
C LYS A 258 10.98 10.63 3.80
N ILE A 259 9.74 10.29 3.43
CA ILE A 259 8.70 11.27 3.09
C ILE A 259 7.50 11.20 4.03
N SER A 260 7.20 12.32 4.67
CA SER A 260 5.92 12.57 5.34
C SER A 260 4.99 13.30 4.36
N ILE A 261 4.00 12.60 3.84
CA ILE A 261 3.03 13.14 2.87
C ILE A 261 2.15 14.17 3.59
N GLY A 262 1.85 15.28 2.93
CA GLY A 262 1.02 16.36 3.48
C GLY A 262 1.80 17.58 3.97
N LEU A 263 3.13 17.49 4.13
CA LEU A 263 3.97 18.65 4.48
C LEU A 263 4.05 19.70 3.35
N ALA A 264 4.10 19.26 2.10
CA ALA A 264 4.13 20.12 0.93
C ALA A 264 3.49 19.42 -0.28
N PRO A 265 2.90 20.17 -1.23
CA PRO A 265 2.36 19.58 -2.45
C PRO A 265 3.49 19.14 -3.40
N GLY A 266 3.37 17.94 -3.93
CA GLY A 266 4.33 17.42 -4.90
C GLY A 266 3.96 16.03 -5.42
N GLU A 267 4.72 15.58 -6.40
CA GLU A 267 4.65 14.23 -6.94
C GLU A 267 5.88 13.42 -6.50
N LEU A 268 5.66 12.14 -6.22
CA LEU A 268 6.70 11.18 -5.86
C LEU A 268 6.78 10.13 -6.96
N ALA A 269 7.94 9.99 -7.60
CA ALA A 269 8.11 9.10 -8.74
C ALA A 269 9.40 8.28 -8.67
N ILE A 270 9.34 7.05 -9.16
CA ILE A 270 10.52 6.25 -9.48
C ILE A 270 10.72 6.32 -10.99
N VAL A 271 11.90 6.77 -11.40
CA VAL A 271 12.26 6.98 -12.82
C VAL A 271 13.45 6.12 -13.22
N ASN A 272 13.58 5.88 -14.52
CA ASN A 272 14.80 5.34 -15.11
C ASN A 272 15.57 6.45 -15.84
N PRO A 273 16.64 7.01 -15.24
CA PRO A 273 17.38 8.11 -15.86
C PRO A 273 18.08 7.72 -17.16
N ASN A 274 18.26 6.42 -17.40
CA ASN A 274 18.93 5.87 -18.58
C ASN A 274 17.97 5.60 -19.74
N LYS A 275 16.66 5.81 -19.55
CA LYS A 275 15.62 5.53 -20.55
C LYS A 275 14.70 6.74 -20.68
N LYS A 276 14.71 7.35 -21.86
CA LYS A 276 13.92 8.54 -22.17
C LYS A 276 12.91 8.28 -23.27
N THR A 277 11.83 9.06 -23.27
CA THR A 277 10.90 9.14 -24.39
C THR A 277 11.56 9.86 -25.57
N ALA A 278 10.93 9.85 -26.75
CA ALA A 278 11.46 10.54 -27.93
C ALA A 278 11.68 12.05 -27.72
N ILE A 279 10.91 12.66 -26.80
CA ILE A 279 11.01 14.08 -26.44
C ILE A 279 11.94 14.36 -25.25
N GLY A 280 12.60 13.33 -24.71
CA GLY A 280 13.64 13.49 -23.68
C GLY A 280 13.18 13.37 -22.22
N ASN A 281 11.89 13.13 -21.95
CA ASN A 281 11.42 12.89 -20.58
C ASN A 281 11.83 11.49 -20.11
N GLU A 282 12.25 11.38 -18.85
CA GLU A 282 12.56 10.09 -18.23
C GLU A 282 11.31 9.24 -18.07
N VAL A 283 11.43 7.93 -18.28
CA VAL A 283 10.30 7.01 -18.07
C VAL A 283 10.15 6.74 -16.58
N GLY A 284 8.92 6.75 -16.06
CA GLY A 284 8.68 6.62 -14.62
C GLY A 284 7.29 6.13 -14.26
N TYR A 285 7.14 5.76 -12.99
CA TYR A 285 5.86 5.54 -12.32
C TYR A 285 5.77 6.47 -11.11
N ARG A 286 4.59 7.04 -10.86
CA ARG A 286 4.35 7.91 -9.70
C ARG A 286 3.36 7.28 -8.73
N LEU A 287 3.57 7.55 -7.45
CA LEU A 287 2.64 7.20 -6.39
C LEU A 287 1.52 8.25 -6.32
N ILE A 288 0.27 7.79 -6.34
CA ILE A 288 -0.89 8.60 -5.98
C ILE A 288 -1.45 7.99 -4.69
N PRO A 289 -1.12 8.55 -3.52
CA PRO A 289 -1.52 7.99 -2.24
C PRO A 289 -3.00 8.30 -1.94
N ALA A 290 -3.59 7.52 -1.04
CA ALA A 290 -4.78 7.95 -0.32
C ALA A 290 -4.44 9.11 0.66
N ILE A 291 -5.41 9.58 1.43
CA ILE A 291 -5.11 10.47 2.55
C ILE A 291 -4.17 9.76 3.54
N PRO A 292 -3.03 10.35 3.91
CA PRO A 292 -2.06 9.68 4.77
C PRO A 292 -2.54 9.65 6.23
N ALA A 293 -2.22 8.57 6.93
CA ALA A 293 -2.18 8.52 8.38
C ALA A 293 -0.73 8.74 8.87
N HIS A 294 -0.57 9.27 10.07
CA HIS A 294 0.71 9.45 10.74
C HIS A 294 0.63 8.79 12.13
N PRO A 295 1.75 8.26 12.67
CA PRO A 295 1.73 7.69 14.01
C PRO A 295 1.32 8.75 15.04
N LEU A 296 0.48 8.34 15.99
CA LEU A 296 0.05 9.17 17.11
C LEU A 296 0.78 8.81 18.42
N LEU A 297 1.46 7.67 18.45
CA LEU A 297 2.37 7.30 19.53
C LEU A 297 3.63 8.18 19.47
N VAL A 298 4.20 8.47 20.63
CA VAL A 298 5.49 9.17 20.73
C VAL A 298 6.61 8.26 20.23
N GLU A 299 7.62 8.85 19.58
CA GLU A 299 8.69 8.08 18.91
C GLU A 299 9.50 7.18 19.86
N ASP A 300 9.55 7.51 21.16
CA ASP A 300 10.26 6.76 22.20
C ASP A 300 9.39 5.73 22.93
N ASP A 301 8.12 5.56 22.54
CA ASP A 301 7.27 4.49 23.06
C ASP A 301 7.72 3.12 22.51
N TYR A 302 7.70 2.09 23.36
CA TYR A 302 8.18 0.74 23.01
C TYR A 302 7.52 0.17 21.74
N PRO A 303 6.17 0.16 21.60
CA PRO A 303 5.52 -0.28 20.37
C PRO A 303 5.89 0.60 19.16
N GLN A 304 6.09 1.92 19.32
CA GLN A 304 6.49 2.80 18.23
C GLN A 304 7.94 2.54 17.78
N ILE A 305 8.84 2.22 18.70
CA ILE A 305 10.23 1.80 18.38
C ILE A 305 10.22 0.48 17.57
N ARG A 306 9.39 -0.50 17.98
CA ARG A 306 9.20 -1.76 17.23
C ARG A 306 8.55 -1.51 15.85
N GLY A 307 7.58 -0.59 15.81
CA GLY A 307 6.80 -0.16 14.64
C GLY A 307 7.38 1.03 13.88
N ALA A 308 8.68 1.33 14.04
CA ALA A 308 9.30 2.55 13.54
C ALA A 308 9.28 2.69 12.01
N PHE A 309 8.96 1.62 11.28
CA PHE A 309 8.69 1.68 9.84
C PHE A 309 7.48 2.57 9.47
N THR A 310 6.61 2.89 10.44
CA THR A 310 5.46 3.80 10.27
C THR A 310 5.82 5.28 10.37
N ASN A 311 7.05 5.63 10.77
CA ASN A 311 7.47 7.03 11.00
C ASN A 311 7.41 7.89 9.73
N TYR A 312 7.47 7.29 8.54
CA TYR A 312 7.27 7.97 7.26
C TYR A 312 6.28 7.21 6.40
N ASN A 313 5.56 7.93 5.54
CA ASN A 313 4.60 7.34 4.61
C ASN A 313 5.28 6.66 3.41
N VAL A 314 6.46 7.15 3.03
CA VAL A 314 7.28 6.58 1.94
C VAL A 314 8.73 6.54 2.38
N TRP A 315 9.37 5.43 2.04
CA TRP A 315 10.80 5.18 2.18
C TRP A 315 11.33 4.68 0.84
N VAL A 316 12.60 4.96 0.52
CA VAL A 316 13.30 4.33 -0.60
C VAL A 316 14.67 3.89 -0.11
N THR A 317 14.98 2.61 -0.33
CA THR A 317 16.26 1.99 0.06
C THR A 317 16.94 1.36 -1.16
N PRO A 318 18.28 1.25 -1.18
CA PRO A 318 18.96 0.38 -2.12
C PRO A 318 18.46 -1.06 -1.98
N TYR A 319 18.35 -1.77 -3.10
CA TYR A 319 17.97 -3.17 -3.05
C TYR A 319 18.96 -3.99 -2.21
N ASN A 320 18.43 -4.69 -1.20
CA ASN A 320 19.16 -5.68 -0.43
C ASN A 320 18.29 -6.94 -0.24
N ARG A 321 18.85 -8.10 -0.59
CA ARG A 321 18.11 -9.39 -0.58
C ARG A 321 17.59 -9.79 0.80
N ILE A 322 18.26 -9.35 1.87
CA ILE A 322 17.90 -9.74 3.25
C ILE A 322 16.94 -8.74 3.93
N GLU A 323 16.81 -7.52 3.40
CA GLU A 323 15.93 -6.47 3.92
C GLU A 323 14.50 -6.67 3.39
N LYS A 324 13.79 -7.59 4.03
CA LYS A 324 12.48 -8.07 3.57
C LYS A 324 11.31 -7.68 4.47
N TRP A 325 11.55 -7.58 5.77
CA TRP A 325 10.51 -7.47 6.79
C TRP A 325 10.68 -6.18 7.59
N ALA A 326 9.83 -5.19 7.35
CA ALA A 326 10.01 -3.83 7.87
C ALA A 326 10.09 -3.73 9.41
N GLY A 327 9.46 -4.65 10.14
CA GLY A 327 9.56 -4.77 11.60
C GLY A 327 10.73 -5.64 12.09
N GLY A 328 11.53 -6.19 11.18
CA GLY A 328 12.64 -7.12 11.47
C GLY A 328 12.30 -8.59 11.20
N LEU A 329 13.34 -9.43 11.18
CA LEU A 329 13.16 -10.86 10.94
C LEU A 329 12.40 -11.55 12.08
N PHE A 330 12.66 -11.18 13.33
CA PHE A 330 12.00 -11.72 14.53
C PHE A 330 11.25 -10.59 15.24
N VAL A 331 9.91 -10.62 15.19
CA VAL A 331 9.06 -9.47 15.58
C VAL A 331 8.41 -9.67 16.95
N ASP A 332 8.02 -10.90 17.28
CA ASP A 332 7.56 -11.22 18.64
C ASP A 332 8.65 -10.88 19.66
N GLN A 333 8.28 -10.13 20.70
CA GLN A 333 9.18 -9.59 21.72
C GLN A 333 10.38 -8.78 21.18
N SER A 334 10.27 -8.20 19.98
CA SER A 334 11.35 -7.41 19.39
C SER A 334 11.67 -6.14 20.18
N HIS A 335 12.90 -5.65 20.02
CA HIS A 335 13.38 -4.39 20.63
C HIS A 335 13.52 -3.26 19.61
N GLY A 336 13.05 -3.46 18.37
CA GLY A 336 13.14 -2.47 17.28
C GLY A 336 14.56 -2.27 16.71
N ASP A 337 15.44 -3.24 16.92
CA ASP A 337 16.86 -3.21 16.53
C ASP A 337 17.14 -3.72 15.10
N ASP A 338 16.13 -4.24 14.39
CA ASP A 338 16.20 -4.73 13.01
C ASP A 338 15.09 -4.15 12.10
N THR A 339 14.59 -2.95 12.40
CA THR A 339 13.52 -2.32 11.60
C THR A 339 14.06 -1.60 10.36
N LEU A 340 13.17 -1.26 9.42
CA LEU A 340 13.47 -0.37 8.29
C LEU A 340 14.12 0.96 8.75
N ALA A 341 13.69 1.50 9.88
CA ALA A 341 14.27 2.70 10.46
C ALA A 341 15.72 2.50 10.93
N ILE A 342 16.12 1.28 11.31
CA ILE A 342 17.51 0.94 11.64
C ILE A 342 18.35 0.72 10.39
N TRP A 343 17.81 0.04 9.38
CA TRP A 343 18.53 -0.22 8.13
C TRP A 343 18.95 1.08 7.45
N THR A 344 18.03 2.04 7.41
CA THR A 344 18.22 3.37 6.78
C THR A 344 19.03 4.37 7.60
N LYS A 345 19.72 3.91 8.65
CA LYS A 345 20.80 4.65 9.33
C LYS A 345 22.19 4.26 8.82
N LYS A 346 22.31 3.11 8.12
CA LYS A 346 23.61 2.51 7.79
C LYS A 346 24.34 3.19 6.61
N TYR A 347 23.64 4.00 5.82
CA TYR A 347 24.16 4.59 4.59
C TYR A 347 23.99 6.12 4.50
N ASP A 348 23.78 6.78 5.65
CA ASP A 348 23.77 8.25 5.78
C ASP A 348 25.18 8.85 5.91
#